data_AF-A0A7K0PGY7-F1
#
_entry.id   AF-A0A7K0PGY7-F1
#
_cell.length_a   1.000
_cell.length_b   1.000
_cell.length_c   1.000
_cell.angle_alpha   90.00
_cell.angle_beta   90.00
_cell.angle_gamma   90.00
#
_symmetry.space_group_name_H-M   'P 1'
#
loop_
_entity.id
_entity.type
_entity.pdbx_description
1 polymer ?
#
loop_
_entity_poly.entity_id
_entity_poly.type
_entity_poly.pdbx_seq_one_letter_code
_entity_poly.pdbx_strand_id
1 'polypeptide(L)'
;MRAVLLREGPARWWVLVALVLGAASLPLGHALAFDASAWVVWGREVWSLDLATGAGPSWKPFPVLFTAPFAVLGDGAAGAWLVVARAGALLAVVGAARLATRAAGPGGGLVAAATLLLSPWWLLNGA
;
A
#
# COMPACT_ATOMS: atom_id res chain seq x y z
N MET A 1 7.54 6.86 -34.62
CA MET A 1 6.56 6.40 -33.62
C MET A 1 6.88 7.01 -32.26
N ARG A 2 6.65 8.32 -32.12
CA ARG A 2 6.96 9.12 -30.92
C ARG A 2 5.80 9.01 -29.92
N ALA A 3 6.11 8.71 -28.66
CA ALA A 3 5.50 9.34 -27.47
C ALA A 3 3.96 9.34 -27.29
N VAL A 4 3.20 8.46 -27.94
CA VAL A 4 1.72 8.43 -27.79
C VAL A 4 1.24 7.66 -26.54
N LEU A 5 2.08 6.82 -25.90
CA LEU A 5 1.58 5.84 -24.93
C LEU A 5 1.64 6.22 -23.43
N LEU A 6 2.17 7.39 -23.06
CA LEU A 6 2.14 7.84 -21.67
C LEU A 6 1.46 9.21 -21.56
N ARG A 7 0.21 9.30 -21.98
CA ARG A 7 -0.63 10.40 -21.51
C ARG A 7 -0.76 10.18 -20.00
N GLU A 8 -0.13 11.03 -19.20
CA GLU A 8 -0.26 11.03 -17.74
C GLU A 8 -1.74 11.23 -17.39
N GLY A 9 -2.51 10.14 -17.38
CA GLY A 9 -3.86 10.15 -16.84
C GLY A 9 -3.76 10.70 -15.42
N PRO A 10 -4.71 11.55 -14.99
CA PRO A 10 -4.55 12.27 -13.75
C PRO A 10 -4.34 11.27 -12.61
N ALA A 11 -3.28 11.45 -11.82
CA ALA A 11 -2.79 10.49 -10.82
C ALA A 11 -3.89 9.93 -9.91
N ARG A 12 -4.93 10.73 -9.65
CA ARG A 12 -6.15 10.34 -8.94
C ARG A 12 -6.81 9.06 -9.45
N TRP A 13 -6.84 8.82 -10.77
CA TRP A 13 -7.46 7.60 -11.31
C TRP A 13 -6.67 6.35 -10.97
N TRP A 14 -5.34 6.44 -10.98
CA TRP A 14 -4.48 5.32 -10.58
C TRP A 14 -4.64 5.01 -9.10
N VAL A 15 -4.76 6.05 -8.26
CA VAL A 15 -5.05 5.88 -6.84
C VAL A 15 -6.41 5.21 -6.62
N LEU A 16 -7.46 5.68 -7.30
CA LEU A 16 -8.79 5.09 -7.19
C LEU A 16 -8.81 3.63 -7.67
N VAL A 17 -8.20 3.33 -8.82
CA VAL A 17 -8.09 1.96 -9.33
C VAL A 17 -7.33 1.08 -8.33
N ALA A 18 -6.20 1.55 -7.79
CA ALA A 18 -5.41 0.80 -6.82
C ALA A 18 -6.19 0.52 -5.52
N LEU A 19 -6.95 1.48 -5.02
CA LEU A 19 -7.81 1.31 -3.85
C LEU A 19 -8.95 0.32 -4.11
N VAL A 20 -9.61 0.41 -5.27
CA VAL A 20 -10.69 -0.53 -5.65
C VAL A 20 -10.15 -1.95 -5.80
N LEU A 21 -9.01 -2.13 -6.46
CA LEU A 21 -8.37 -3.44 -6.59
C LEU A 21 -7.88 -3.97 -5.24
N GLY A 22 -7.33 -3.10 -4.39
CA GLY A 22 -6.94 -3.42 -3.02
C GLY A 22 -8.12 -3.94 -2.21
N ALA A 23 -9.26 -3.24 -2.24
CA ALA A 23 -10.50 -3.67 -1.58
C ALA A 23 -11.08 -4.96 -2.16
N ALA A 24 -11.17 -5.06 -3.49
CA ALA A 24 -11.70 -6.25 -4.18
C ALA A 24 -10.86 -7.50 -3.93
N SER A 25 -9.57 -7.35 -3.61
CA SER A 25 -8.67 -8.46 -3.31
C SER A 25 -8.76 -8.97 -1.87
N LEU A 26 -9.46 -8.29 -0.95
CA LEU A 26 -9.55 -8.70 0.45
C LEU A 26 -9.93 -10.18 0.67
N PRO A 27 -10.85 -10.79 -0.13
CA PRO A 27 -11.19 -12.20 -0.01
C PRO A 27 -10.03 -13.18 -0.23
N LEU A 28 -8.93 -12.74 -0.87
CA LEU A 28 -7.73 -13.57 -1.04
C LEU A 28 -7.04 -13.89 0.29
N GLY A 29 -7.31 -13.11 1.34
CA GLY A 29 -6.78 -13.30 2.69
C GLY A 29 -5.29 -12.96 2.80
N HIS A 30 -4.92 -12.27 3.88
CA HIS A 30 -3.53 -12.14 4.33
C HIS A 30 -3.50 -11.71 5.80
N ALA A 31 -2.47 -12.14 6.51
CA ALA A 31 -2.20 -11.64 7.85
C ALA A 31 -1.43 -10.31 7.74
N LEU A 32 -1.73 -9.36 8.63
CA LEU A 32 -0.91 -8.16 8.75
C LEU A 32 0.50 -8.54 9.17
N ALA A 33 1.49 -7.88 8.56
CA ALA A 33 2.85 -7.89 9.07
C ALA A 33 2.86 -7.42 10.54
N PHE A 34 3.81 -7.93 11.32
CA PHE A 34 3.88 -7.68 12.77
C PHE A 34 3.91 -6.20 13.14
N ASP A 35 4.66 -5.39 12.39
CA ASP A 35 4.69 -3.92 12.54
C ASP A 35 3.31 -3.29 12.27
N ALA A 36 2.65 -3.70 11.18
CA ALA A 36 1.36 -3.16 10.77
C ALA A 36 0.23 -3.51 11.73
N SER A 37 0.23 -4.73 12.30
CA SER A 37 -0.76 -5.12 13.31
C SER A 37 -0.63 -4.24 14.56
N ALA A 38 0.60 -3.98 15.02
CA ALA A 38 0.85 -3.07 16.15
C ALA A 38 0.36 -1.64 15.85
N TRP A 39 0.57 -1.13 14.64
CA TRP A 39 0.10 0.22 14.28
C TRP A 39 -1.41 0.33 14.22
N VAL A 40 -2.13 -0.70 13.78
CA VAL A 40 -3.60 -0.71 13.78
C VAL A 40 -4.14 -0.71 15.21
N VAL A 41 -3.53 -1.50 16.11
CA VAL A 41 -3.87 -1.51 17.54
C VAL A 41 -3.60 -0.15 18.17
N TRP A 42 -2.39 0.37 18.04
CA TRP A 42 -2.04 1.68 18.59
C TRP A 42 -2.83 2.83 17.98
N GLY A 43 -3.25 2.74 16.70
CA GLY A 43 -4.13 3.73 16.10
C GLY A 43 -5.48 3.79 16.82
N ARG A 44 -6.04 2.63 17.17
CA ARG A 44 -7.26 2.53 17.99
C ARG A 44 -7.05 3.11 19.37
N GLU A 45 -5.93 2.80 20.00
CA GLU A 45 -5.60 3.32 21.34
C GLU A 45 -5.37 4.85 21.33
N VAL A 46 -4.72 5.38 20.28
CA VAL A 46 -4.61 6.83 20.07
C VAL A 46 -6.00 7.46 19.90
N TRP A 47 -6.88 6.83 19.12
CA TRP A 47 -8.26 7.29 18.95
C TRP A 47 -9.04 7.31 20.27
N SER A 48 -8.78 6.36 21.18
CA SER A 48 -9.39 6.30 22.51
C SER A 48 -8.61 7.04 23.61
N LEU A 49 -7.53 7.75 23.26
CA LEU A 49 -6.64 8.45 24.21
C LEU A 49 -6.02 7.55 25.29
N ASP A 50 -5.74 6.29 24.97
CA ASP A 50 -5.26 5.25 25.88
C ASP A 50 -4.06 4.47 25.30
N LEU A 51 -3.11 5.19 24.69
CA LEU A 51 -1.97 4.60 23.98
C LEU A 51 -1.01 3.84 24.92
N ALA A 52 -0.78 2.56 24.64
CA ALA A 52 0.14 1.69 25.34
C ALA A 52 1.13 0.98 24.37
N THR A 53 2.34 1.53 24.25
CA THR A 53 3.33 1.04 23.25
C THR A 53 4.12 -0.20 23.68
N GLY A 54 3.86 -0.77 24.85
CA GLY A 54 4.67 -1.86 25.43
C GLY A 54 4.57 -3.21 24.70
N ALA A 55 3.54 -3.41 23.87
CA ALA A 55 3.24 -4.70 23.24
C ALA A 55 3.74 -4.85 21.79
N GLY A 56 4.37 -3.82 21.20
CA GLY A 56 4.78 -3.82 19.78
C GLY A 56 6.28 -3.63 19.54
N PRO A 57 6.75 -3.91 18.31
CA PRO A 57 8.18 -3.96 17.99
C PRO A 57 8.86 -2.60 17.94
N SER A 58 8.22 -1.62 17.30
CA SER A 58 8.74 -0.26 17.12
C SER A 58 7.61 0.74 16.92
N TRP A 59 7.62 1.82 17.70
CA TRP A 59 6.64 2.90 17.56
C TRP A 59 7.02 3.83 16.40
N LYS A 60 6.10 3.99 15.44
CA LYS A 60 6.25 4.89 14.29
C LYS A 60 5.04 5.84 14.25
N PRO A 61 5.19 7.12 14.63
CA PRO A 61 4.05 8.02 14.84
C PRO A 61 3.18 8.20 13.60
N PHE A 62 3.79 8.33 12.42
CA PHE A 62 3.03 8.55 11.19
C PHE A 62 2.08 7.38 10.87
N PRO A 63 2.54 6.11 10.76
CA PRO A 63 1.63 4.98 10.58
C PRO A 63 0.54 4.87 11.64
N VAL A 64 0.86 5.10 12.93
CA VAL A 64 -0.12 5.03 14.03
C VAL A 64 -1.20 6.11 13.90
N LEU A 65 -0.81 7.35 13.59
CA LEU A 65 -1.78 8.43 13.38
C LEU A 65 -2.60 8.21 12.11
N PHE A 66 -1.99 7.64 11.07
CA PHE A 66 -2.68 7.30 9.83
C PHE A 66 -3.73 6.21 10.04
N THR A 67 -3.48 5.23 10.91
CA THR A 67 -4.44 4.17 11.25
C THR A 67 -5.47 4.59 12.29
N ALA A 68 -5.29 5.69 13.01
CA ALA A 68 -6.22 6.11 14.06
C ALA A 68 -7.67 6.27 13.56
N PRO A 69 -7.95 6.89 12.39
CA PRO A 69 -9.29 6.92 11.83
C PRO A 69 -9.85 5.54 11.47
N PHE A 70 -9.06 4.47 11.39
CA PHE A 70 -9.59 3.13 11.13
C PHE A 70 -10.36 2.57 12.33
N ALA A 71 -10.22 3.18 13.52
CA ALA A 71 -10.93 2.78 14.72
C ALA A 71 -12.46 2.78 14.54
N VAL A 72 -13.02 3.70 13.72
CA VAL A 72 -14.47 3.71 13.42
C VAL A 72 -14.96 2.49 12.65
N LEU A 73 -14.06 1.71 12.05
CA LEU A 73 -14.41 0.49 11.31
C LEU A 73 -14.46 -0.77 12.20
N GLY A 74 -14.08 -0.67 13.49
CA GLY A 74 -14.05 -1.80 14.41
C GLY A 74 -13.18 -2.95 13.89
N ASP A 75 -13.81 -4.11 13.64
CA ASP A 75 -13.15 -5.30 13.09
C ASP A 75 -12.62 -5.10 11.66
N GLY A 76 -13.14 -4.09 10.94
CA GLY A 76 -12.67 -3.72 9.60
C GLY A 76 -11.33 -3.00 9.56
N ALA A 77 -10.77 -2.58 10.70
CA ALA A 77 -9.56 -1.76 10.75
C ALA A 77 -8.33 -2.45 10.13
N ALA A 78 -8.17 -3.76 10.35
CA ALA A 78 -7.10 -4.53 9.74
C ALA A 78 -7.27 -4.64 8.21
N GLY A 79 -8.51 -4.83 7.75
CA GLY A 79 -8.85 -4.83 6.33
C GLY A 79 -8.54 -3.49 5.66
N ALA A 80 -8.85 -2.37 6.32
CA ALA A 80 -8.54 -1.04 5.82
C ALA A 80 -7.04 -0.83 5.61
N TRP A 81 -6.19 -1.30 6.54
CA TRP A 81 -4.74 -1.28 6.34
C TRP A 81 -4.30 -2.15 5.16
N LEU A 82 -4.84 -3.37 5.01
CA LEU A 82 -4.53 -4.23 3.86
C LEU A 82 -4.84 -3.55 2.53
N VAL A 83 -5.98 -2.84 2.43
CA VAL A 83 -6.32 -2.07 1.23
C VAL A 83 -5.26 -1.01 0.94
N VAL A 84 -4.81 -0.27 1.95
CA VAL A 84 -3.77 0.76 1.79
C VAL A 84 -2.43 0.14 1.37
N ALA A 85 -2.01 -0.96 2.00
CA ALA A 85 -0.78 -1.66 1.67
C ALA A 85 -0.79 -2.15 0.21
N ARG A 86 -1.88 -2.81 -0.20
CA ARG A 86 -2.07 -3.33 -1.57
C ARG A 86 -2.15 -2.22 -2.60
N ALA A 87 -2.87 -1.14 -2.31
CA ALA A 87 -2.92 0.02 -3.18
C ALA A 87 -1.53 0.65 -3.34
N GLY A 88 -0.78 0.79 -2.24
CA GLY A 88 0.60 1.26 -2.26
C GLY A 88 1.52 0.39 -3.11
N ALA A 89 1.40 -0.94 -2.99
CA ALA A 89 2.16 -1.90 -3.79
C ALA A 89 1.86 -1.77 -5.29
N LEU A 90 0.58 -1.69 -5.67
CA LEU A 90 0.17 -1.48 -7.06
C LEU A 90 0.69 -0.13 -7.62
N LEU A 91 0.55 0.94 -6.83
CA LEU A 91 1.02 2.27 -7.22
C LEU A 91 2.53 2.33 -7.39
N ALA A 92 3.30 1.62 -6.56
CA ALA A 92 4.75 1.56 -6.70
C ALA A 92 5.19 0.78 -7.95
N VAL A 93 4.46 -0.25 -8.39
CA VAL A 93 4.69 -0.89 -9.71
C VAL A 93 4.51 0.13 -10.83
N VAL A 94 3.41 0.89 -10.82
CA VAL A 94 3.13 1.92 -11.83
C VAL A 94 4.18 3.03 -11.79
N GLY A 95 4.56 3.50 -10.60
CA GLY A 95 5.55 4.55 -10.40
C GLY A 95 6.94 4.14 -10.89
N ALA A 96 7.39 2.93 -10.55
CA ALA A 96 8.66 2.38 -11.01
C ALA A 96 8.68 2.23 -12.53
N ALA A 97 7.60 1.70 -13.13
CA ALA A 97 7.49 1.56 -14.58
C ALA A 97 7.57 2.90 -15.31
N ARG A 98 6.88 3.94 -14.79
CA ARG A 98 6.95 5.30 -15.37
C ARG A 98 8.33 5.91 -15.25
N LEU A 99 8.94 5.82 -14.07
CA LEU A 99 10.27 6.35 -13.83
C LEU A 99 11.30 5.69 -14.75
N ALA A 100 11.29 4.35 -14.83
CA ALA A 100 12.19 3.60 -15.69
C ALA A 100 11.90 3.82 -17.18
N THR A 101 10.64 4.02 -17.58
CA THR A 101 10.31 4.39 -18.96
C THR A 101 10.90 5.76 -19.33
N ARG A 102 10.86 6.72 -18.40
CA ARG A 102 11.47 8.04 -18.60
C ARG A 102 12.99 7.97 -18.67
N ALA A 103 13.61 7.07 -17.91
CA ALA A 103 15.07 6.96 -17.82
C ALA A 103 15.68 6.11 -18.97
N ALA A 104 15.02 5.03 -19.39
CA ALA A 104 15.59 4.01 -20.28
C ALA A 104 14.62 3.56 -21.40
N GLY A 105 13.55 4.32 -21.65
CA GLY A 105 12.55 3.99 -22.66
C GLY A 105 11.63 2.83 -22.26
N PRO A 106 10.68 2.43 -23.13
CA PRO A 106 9.62 1.48 -22.79
C PRO A 106 10.12 0.13 -22.24
N GLY A 107 11.26 -0.35 -22.73
CA GLY A 107 11.88 -1.58 -22.23
C GLY A 107 12.29 -1.49 -20.76
N GLY A 108 12.86 -0.37 -20.32
CA GLY A 108 13.20 -0.14 -18.92
C GLY A 108 11.96 -0.14 -18.01
N GLY A 109 10.86 0.45 -18.48
CA GLY A 109 9.57 0.41 -17.79
C GLY A 109 9.04 -1.01 -17.59
N LEU A 110 9.06 -1.82 -18.65
CA LEU A 110 8.63 -3.21 -18.61
C LEU A 110 9.48 -4.03 -17.63
N VAL A 111 10.81 -3.89 -17.70
CA VAL A 111 11.73 -4.58 -16.80
C VAL A 111 11.44 -4.20 -15.35
N ALA A 112 11.32 -2.90 -15.04
CA ALA A 112 11.03 -2.45 -13.67
C ALA A 112 9.69 -2.99 -13.13
N ALA A 113 8.64 -2.98 -13.95
CA ALA A 113 7.34 -3.55 -13.58
C ALA A 113 7.44 -5.05 -13.31
N ALA A 114 8.09 -5.79 -14.22
CA ALA A 114 8.26 -7.24 -14.11
C ALA A 114 9.10 -7.61 -12.87
N THR A 115 10.18 -6.86 -12.57
CA THR A 115 11.00 -7.09 -11.38
C THR A 115 10.18 -6.98 -10.10
N LEU A 116 9.30 -5.98 -9.97
CA LEU A 116 8.45 -5.85 -8.79
C LEU A 116 7.38 -6.95 -8.73
N LEU A 117 6.69 -7.22 -9.84
CA LEU A 117 5.61 -8.22 -9.88
C LEU A 117 6.09 -9.65 -9.67
N LEU A 118 7.32 -9.96 -10.08
CA LEU A 118 7.93 -11.28 -9.92
C LEU A 118 8.75 -11.39 -8.63
N SER A 119 8.94 -10.30 -7.88
CA SER A 119 9.68 -10.31 -6.62
C SER A 119 8.81 -10.94 -5.51
N PRO A 120 9.19 -12.11 -4.95
CA PRO A 120 8.43 -12.73 -3.87
C PRO A 120 8.34 -11.83 -2.64
N TRP A 121 9.42 -11.08 -2.36
CA TRP A 121 9.45 -10.12 -1.27
C TRP A 121 8.42 -9.01 -1.44
N TRP A 122 8.24 -8.52 -2.68
CA TRP A 122 7.26 -7.49 -2.98
C TRP A 122 5.83 -8.01 -2.80
N LEU A 123 5.56 -9.22 -3.27
CA LEU A 123 4.25 -9.85 -3.13
C LEU A 123 3.90 -10.10 -1.66
N LEU A 124 4.86 -10.56 -0.84
CA LEU A 124 4.64 -10.83 0.58
C LEU A 124 4.44 -9.58 1.45
N ASN A 125 5.10 -8.46 1.10
CA ASN A 125 5.01 -7.22 1.88
C ASN A 125 3.93 -6.26 1.35
N GLY A 126 3.44 -6.51 0.12
CA GLY A 126 2.41 -5.72 -0.53
C GLY A 126 1.01 -6.35 -0.49
N ALA A 127 0.86 -7.59 0.02
CA ALA A 127 -0.40 -8.33 0.08
C ALA A 127 -0.95 -8.47 1.50
#